data_AF-A0AAV0KIC7-F1
#
_entry.id   AF-A0AAV0KIC7-F1
#
_cell.length_a   1.000
_cell.length_b   1.000
_cell.length_c   1.000
_cell.angle_alpha   90.00
_cell.angle_beta   90.00
_cell.angle_gamma   90.00
#
_symmetry.space_group_name_H-M   'P 1'
#
loop_
_entity.id
_entity.type
_entity.pdbx_description
1 polymer ?
#
loop_
_entity_poly.entity_id
_entity_poly.type
_entity_poly.pdbx_seq_one_letter_code
_entity_poly.pdbx_strand_id
1 'polypeptide(L)'
;MQESDRNYHNMKALVDVYLLSMCDVLVISPFSTFGYVASGLAGLNPWFLKNPGDYETKPLEPACRRAVSPEPCFLFHPGEYVPNAVHHCRGRLGPVPVILYCEDFVFGFKLGNLKC
;
A
#
# COMPACT_ATOMS: atom_id res chain seq x y z
N MET A 1 -4.37 21.33 9.63
CA MET A 1 -5.51 20.69 8.92
C MET A 1 -5.19 20.72 7.43
N GLN A 2 -5.72 19.79 6.63
CA GLN A 2 -5.44 19.72 5.19
C GLN A 2 -5.99 20.96 4.45
N GLU A 3 -5.17 21.58 3.59
CA GLU A 3 -5.54 22.77 2.79
C GLU A 3 -5.18 22.60 1.30
N SER A 4 -5.91 21.74 0.58
CA SER A 4 -5.61 21.37 -0.82
C SER A 4 -5.68 22.53 -1.82
N ASP A 5 -6.40 23.60 -1.52
CA ASP A 5 -6.52 24.77 -2.41
C ASP A 5 -5.33 25.74 -2.29
N ARG A 6 -4.43 25.52 -1.32
CA ARG A 6 -3.27 26.39 -1.08
C ARG A 6 -2.01 25.76 -1.65
N ASN A 7 -1.52 26.33 -2.75
CA ASN A 7 -0.29 25.88 -3.42
C ASN A 7 0.90 25.70 -2.47
N TYR A 8 1.10 26.64 -1.54
CA TYR A 8 2.19 26.54 -0.56
C TYR A 8 2.04 25.34 0.39
N HIS A 9 0.81 25.01 0.81
CA HIS A 9 0.54 23.82 1.61
C HIS A 9 0.83 22.54 0.81
N ASN A 10 0.39 22.49 -0.44
CA ASN A 10 0.64 21.34 -1.33
C ASN A 10 2.14 21.15 -1.63
N MET A 11 2.89 22.23 -1.79
CA MET A 11 4.34 22.16 -1.97
C MET A 11 5.03 21.56 -0.74
N LYS A 12 4.62 21.93 0.47
CA LYS A 12 5.13 21.28 1.70
C LYS A 12 4.77 19.81 1.75
N ALA A 13 3.52 19.47 1.45
CA ALA A 13 3.06 18.09 1.41
C ALA A 13 3.88 17.26 0.41
N LEU A 14 4.19 17.82 -0.76
CA LEU A 14 5.05 17.15 -1.76
C LEU A 14 6.49 16.98 -1.24
N VAL A 15 7.06 18.00 -0.61
CA VAL A 15 8.39 17.90 0.03
C VAL A 15 8.40 16.77 1.05
N ASP A 16 7.39 16.66 1.89
CA ASP A 16 7.27 15.60 2.88
C ASP A 16 7.17 14.20 2.25
N VAL A 17 6.44 14.05 1.13
CA VAL A 17 6.41 12.79 0.34
C VAL A 17 7.80 12.41 -0.14
N TYR A 18 8.56 13.35 -0.72
CA TYR A 18 9.92 13.10 -1.19
C TYR A 18 10.88 12.80 -0.05
N LEU A 19 10.77 13.51 1.09
CA LEU A 19 11.61 13.22 2.26
C LEU A 19 11.37 11.81 2.78
N LEU A 20 10.11 11.36 2.84
CA LEU A 20 9.79 9.98 3.19
C LEU A 20 10.34 9.00 2.16
N SER A 21 10.24 9.28 0.86
CA SER A 21 10.72 8.34 -0.17
C SER A 21 12.23 8.13 -0.15
N MET A 22 12.98 8.98 0.54
CA MET A 22 14.43 8.87 0.72
C MET A 22 14.83 8.08 1.96
N CYS A 23 13.88 7.59 2.76
CA CYS A 23 14.16 6.74 3.92
C CYS A 23 14.43 5.28 3.52
N ASP A 24 15.34 4.60 4.22
CA ASP A 24 15.60 3.16 4.02
C ASP A 24 14.45 2.27 4.49
N VAL A 25 13.64 2.77 5.43
CA VAL A 25 12.48 2.08 6.00
C VAL A 25 11.30 3.04 6.08
N LEU A 26 10.19 2.62 5.47
CA LEU A 26 8.92 3.35 5.50
C LEU A 26 7.90 2.66 6.41
N VAL A 27 7.29 3.44 7.29
CA VAL A 27 6.12 3.06 8.09
C VAL A 27 5.00 4.04 7.74
N ILE A 28 3.85 3.51 7.31
CA ILE A 28 2.79 4.28 6.67
C ILE A 28 1.46 4.00 7.35
N SER A 29 0.61 5.02 7.47
CA SER A 29 -0.76 4.84 7.95
C SER A 29 -1.61 4.08 6.92
N PRO A 30 -2.52 3.20 7.38
CA PRO A 30 -3.41 2.47 6.48
C PRO A 30 -4.30 3.44 5.69
N PHE A 31 -4.67 3.07 4.46
CA PHE A 31 -5.47 3.88 3.52
C PHE A 31 -4.81 5.16 2.98
N SER A 32 -3.58 5.44 3.37
CA SER A 32 -2.93 6.72 3.08
C SER A 32 -2.33 6.75 1.67
N THR A 33 -3.02 7.42 0.74
CA THR A 33 -2.49 7.67 -0.62
C THR A 33 -1.21 8.51 -0.58
N PHE A 34 -1.06 9.39 0.41
CA PHE A 34 0.17 10.14 0.67
C PHE A 34 1.37 9.19 0.87
N GLY A 35 1.18 8.16 1.70
CA GLY A 35 2.18 7.14 1.92
C GLY A 35 2.39 6.24 0.70
N TYR A 36 1.33 5.88 -0.03
CA TYR A 36 1.48 5.07 -1.25
C TYR A 36 2.39 5.75 -2.28
N VAL A 37 2.28 7.08 -2.45
CA VAL A 37 3.18 7.83 -3.34
C VAL A 37 4.62 7.76 -2.83
N ALA A 38 4.85 8.00 -1.53
CA ALA A 38 6.20 7.92 -0.94
C ALA A 38 6.82 6.52 -1.11
N SER A 39 6.04 5.46 -0.86
CA SER A 39 6.41 4.06 -1.06
C SER A 39 6.78 3.76 -2.52
N GLY A 40 5.93 4.19 -3.46
CA GLY A 40 6.16 3.99 -4.89
C GLY A 40 7.42 4.71 -5.38
N LEU A 41 7.66 5.94 -4.92
CA LEU A 41 8.89 6.69 -5.23
C LEU A 41 10.13 6.03 -4.63
N ALA A 42 10.04 5.50 -3.41
CA ALA A 42 11.15 4.80 -2.76
C ALA A 42 11.44 3.43 -3.41
N GLY A 43 10.44 2.83 -4.07
CA GLY A 43 10.52 1.45 -4.54
C GLY A 43 10.63 0.43 -3.40
N LEU A 44 10.21 0.79 -2.18
CA LEU A 44 10.32 -0.02 -0.98
C LEU A 44 8.96 -0.56 -0.57
N ASN A 45 8.89 -1.81 -0.15
CA ASN A 45 7.70 -2.33 0.52
C ASN A 45 7.55 -1.63 1.88
N PRO A 46 6.49 -0.89 2.19
CA PRO A 46 6.35 -0.23 3.48
C PRO A 46 5.84 -1.20 4.56
N TRP A 47 5.91 -0.78 5.82
CA TRP A 47 5.11 -1.34 6.90
C TRP A 47 3.83 -0.52 7.08
N PHE A 48 2.68 -1.13 6.92
CA PHE A 48 1.40 -0.49 7.22
C PHE A 48 1.09 -0.62 8.70
N LEU A 49 0.83 0.52 9.34
CA LEU A 49 0.29 0.55 10.69
C LEU A 49 -1.09 -0.10 10.71
N LYS A 50 -1.40 -0.72 11.84
CA LYS A 50 -2.73 -1.24 12.11
C LYS A 50 -3.75 -0.10 12.14
N ASN A 51 -4.94 -0.36 11.59
CA ASN A 51 -6.03 0.61 11.58
C ASN A 51 -6.38 1.05 13.01
N PRO A 52 -6.59 2.37 13.25
CA PRO A 52 -7.00 2.88 14.56
C PRO A 52 -8.19 2.13 15.18
N GLY A 53 -9.22 1.80 14.37
CA GLY A 53 -10.39 1.05 14.85
C GLY A 53 -10.13 -0.43 15.16
N ASP A 54 -9.01 -0.99 14.68
CA ASP A 54 -8.66 -2.39 14.92
C ASP A 54 -7.86 -2.57 16.22
N TYR A 55 -7.32 -1.51 16.84
CA TYR A 55 -6.48 -1.66 18.05
C TYR A 55 -7.24 -2.31 19.19
N GLU A 56 -8.48 -1.88 19.44
CA GLU A 56 -9.34 -2.43 20.51
C GLU A 56 -10.02 -3.73 20.09
N THR A 57 -10.45 -3.83 18.83
CA THR A 57 -11.28 -4.96 18.36
C THR A 57 -10.46 -6.20 17.97
N LYS A 58 -9.18 -6.04 17.64
CA LYS A 58 -8.29 -7.13 17.19
C LYS A 58 -6.94 -7.15 17.91
N PRO A 59 -6.89 -7.22 19.25
CA PRO A 59 -5.66 -7.01 20.01
C PRO A 59 -4.53 -8.01 19.72
N LEU A 60 -4.86 -9.18 19.17
CA LEU A 60 -3.89 -10.22 18.79
C LEU A 60 -3.23 -9.96 17.41
N GLU A 61 -3.77 -9.06 16.59
CA GLU A 61 -3.13 -8.70 15.32
C GLU A 61 -1.91 -7.80 15.56
N PRO A 62 -0.82 -7.97 14.78
CA PRO A 62 0.39 -7.18 14.94
C PRO A 62 0.12 -5.68 14.68
N ALA A 63 0.88 -4.83 15.36
CA ALA A 63 0.76 -3.36 15.24
C ALA A 63 1.10 -2.83 13.84
N CYS A 64 1.85 -3.59 13.05
CA CYS A 64 2.08 -3.30 11.64
C CYS A 64 2.20 -4.56 10.80
N ARG A 65 1.92 -4.45 9.49
CA ARG A 65 2.07 -5.52 8.50
C ARG A 65 2.94 -5.05 7.35
N ARG A 66 3.87 -5.89 6.90
CA ARG A 66 4.73 -5.58 5.75
C ARG A 66 3.93 -5.71 4.46
N ALA A 67 4.09 -4.75 3.55
CA ALA A 67 3.52 -4.84 2.22
C ALA A 67 4.19 -5.94 1.38
N VAL A 68 3.41 -6.59 0.53
CA VAL A 68 3.82 -7.57 -0.47
C VAL A 68 4.57 -6.90 -1.64
N SER A 69 4.28 -5.61 -1.89
CA SER A 69 4.86 -4.82 -2.98
C SER A 69 4.83 -3.31 -2.64
N PRO A 70 5.65 -2.48 -3.32
CA PRO A 70 5.64 -1.02 -3.14
C PRO A 70 4.43 -0.34 -3.82
N GLU A 71 3.65 -1.11 -4.57
CA GLU A 71 2.53 -0.63 -5.40
C GLU A 71 1.41 0.00 -4.55
N PRO A 72 0.71 1.01 -5.09
CA PRO A 72 -0.43 1.63 -4.41
C PRO A 72 -1.63 0.67 -4.34
N CYS A 73 -2.47 0.87 -3.32
CA CYS A 73 -3.76 0.19 -3.24
C CYS A 73 -4.83 0.92 -4.06
N PHE A 74 -5.51 0.21 -4.94
CA PHE A 74 -6.73 0.67 -5.61
C PHE A 74 -7.92 0.48 -4.67
N LEU A 75 -8.25 1.54 -3.94
CA LEU A 75 -9.21 1.50 -2.83
C LEU A 75 -10.66 1.27 -3.28
N PHE A 76 -11.14 1.97 -4.31
CA PHE A 76 -12.55 1.98 -4.69
C PHE A 76 -12.72 1.63 -6.17
N HIS A 77 -12.52 0.35 -6.49
CA HIS A 77 -12.69 -0.13 -7.85
C HIS A 77 -14.19 -0.28 -8.20
N PRO A 78 -14.59 0.01 -9.46
CA PRO A 78 -15.95 -0.27 -9.91
C PRO A 78 -16.13 -1.78 -10.19
N GLY A 79 -17.23 -2.34 -9.70
CA GLY A 79 -17.66 -3.72 -10.02
C GLY A 79 -17.10 -4.80 -9.09
N GLU A 80 -17.56 -6.03 -9.32
CA GLU A 80 -17.12 -7.22 -8.57
C GLU A 80 -15.90 -7.82 -9.25
N TYR A 81 -14.73 -7.65 -8.63
CA TYR A 81 -13.51 -8.34 -9.04
C TYR A 81 -13.01 -9.16 -7.85
N VAL A 82 -12.68 -10.43 -8.09
CA VAL A 82 -12.08 -11.30 -7.08
C VAL A 82 -10.69 -11.68 -7.59
N PRO A 83 -9.61 -11.23 -6.94
CA PRO A 83 -8.26 -11.62 -7.30
C PRO A 83 -8.11 -13.13 -7.31
N ASN A 84 -7.68 -13.70 -8.45
CA ASN A 84 -7.42 -15.13 -8.58
C ASN A 84 -5.98 -15.36 -9.07
N ALA A 85 -5.10 -15.68 -8.13
CA ALA A 85 -3.69 -15.96 -8.40
C ALA A 85 -3.42 -17.42 -8.84
N VAL A 86 -4.41 -18.31 -8.74
CA VAL A 86 -4.25 -19.77 -8.89
C VAL A 86 -3.81 -20.19 -10.30
N HIS A 87 -4.07 -19.36 -11.33
CA HIS A 87 -3.74 -19.68 -12.72
C HIS A 87 -2.46 -19.04 -13.27
N HIS A 88 -1.74 -18.23 -12.47
CA HIS A 88 -0.60 -17.46 -12.99
C HIS A 88 0.72 -18.25 -13.11
N CYS A 89 0.88 -19.35 -12.37
CA CYS A 89 2.10 -20.18 -12.39
C CYS A 89 2.12 -21.28 -13.47
N ARG A 90 1.35 -21.17 -14.57
CA ARG A 90 1.30 -22.20 -15.64
C ARG A 90 2.64 -22.34 -16.39
N GLY A 91 3.60 -23.06 -15.80
CA GLY A 91 4.90 -23.36 -16.39
C GLY A 91 5.91 -22.21 -16.37
N ARG A 92 5.61 -21.10 -15.69
CA ARG A 92 6.56 -19.99 -15.50
C ARG A 92 7.34 -20.21 -14.21
N LEU A 93 8.66 -20.10 -14.28
CA LEU A 93 9.53 -19.90 -13.12
C LEU A 93 9.86 -18.42 -12.99
N GLY A 94 9.75 -17.88 -11.78
CA GLY A 94 10.08 -16.50 -11.45
C GLY A 94 8.89 -15.66 -10.98
N PRO A 95 9.13 -14.38 -10.67
CA PRO A 95 8.08 -13.46 -10.22
C PRO A 95 7.07 -13.23 -11.35
N VAL A 96 5.81 -13.59 -11.09
CA VAL A 96 4.69 -13.32 -12.01
C VAL A 96 3.84 -12.20 -11.43
N PRO A 97 3.60 -11.11 -12.20
CA PRO A 97 2.77 -10.01 -11.74
C PRO A 97 1.33 -10.51 -11.58
N VAL A 98 0.76 -10.31 -10.41
CA VAL A 98 -0.59 -10.73 -10.01
C VAL A 98 -1.31 -9.56 -9.36
N ILE A 99 -2.64 -9.58 -9.40
CA ILE A 99 -3.46 -8.71 -8.57
C ILE A 99 -3.72 -9.43 -7.24
N LEU A 100 -3.51 -8.73 -6.13
CA LEU A 100 -3.69 -9.21 -4.77
C LEU A 100 -4.59 -8.24 -3.99
N TYR A 101 -5.14 -8.71 -2.87
CA TYR A 101 -5.76 -7.82 -1.89
C TYR A 101 -4.69 -6.93 -1.22
N CYS A 102 -5.07 -5.70 -0.87
CA CYS A 102 -4.20 -4.82 -0.11
C CYS A 102 -4.08 -5.28 1.35
N GLU A 103 -2.93 -4.98 1.95
CA GLU A 103 -2.60 -5.39 3.31
C GLU A 103 -3.30 -4.53 4.37
N ASP A 104 -3.59 -3.29 3.99
CA ASP A 104 -4.19 -2.27 4.84
C ASP A 104 -5.68 -2.04 4.55
N PHE A 105 -6.18 -2.52 3.39
CA PHE A 105 -7.60 -2.52 3.06
C PHE A 105 -8.10 -3.79 2.38
N VAL A 106 -9.00 -4.50 3.05
CA VAL A 106 -9.51 -5.81 2.61
C VAL A 106 -10.35 -5.79 1.33
N PHE A 107 -10.88 -4.63 0.92
CA PHE A 107 -11.64 -4.49 -0.33
C PHE A 107 -10.81 -3.83 -1.44
N GLY A 108 -9.57 -3.45 -1.16
CA GLY A 108 -8.69 -2.84 -2.14
C GLY A 108 -7.85 -3.88 -2.88
N PHE A 109 -7.40 -3.52 -4.07
CA PHE A 109 -6.49 -4.35 -4.86
C PHE A 109 -5.18 -3.66 -5.14
N LYS A 110 -4.10 -4.44 -5.22
CA LYS A 110 -2.80 -3.94 -5.66
C LYS A 110 -2.08 -4.94 -6.54
N LEU A 111 -1.12 -4.44 -7.31
CA LEU A 111 -0.19 -5.29 -8.04
C LEU A 111 0.86 -5.84 -7.07
N GLY A 112 1.16 -7.13 -7.23
CA GLY A 112 2.24 -7.80 -6.51
C GLY A 112 2.91 -8.83 -7.39
N ASN A 113 3.89 -9.54 -6.83
CA ASN A 113 4.58 -10.62 -7.52
C ASN A 113 4.36 -11.91 -6.76
N LEU A 114 3.77 -12.90 -7.43
CA LEU A 114 3.74 -14.26 -6.94
C LEU A 114 5.03 -14.96 -7.35
N LYS A 115 5.73 -15.57 -6.40
CA LYS A 115 6.84 -16.47 -6.72
C LYS A 115 6.29 -17.83 -7.13
N CYS A 116 6.35 -18.07 -8.43
CA CYS A 116 6.30 -19.37 -9.06
C CYS A 116 7.76 -19.86 -9.27
#